data_AF-A0A1G4JRY8-F1
#
_entry.id   AF-A0A1G4JRY8-F1
#
_cell.length_a   1.000
_cell.length_b   1.000
_cell.length_c   1.000
_cell.angle_alpha   90.00
_cell.angle_beta   90.00
_cell.angle_gamma   90.00
#
_symmetry.space_group_name_H-M   'P 1'
#
loop_
_entity.id
_entity.type
_entity.pdbx_description
1 polymer ?
#
loop_
_entity_poly.entity_id
_entity_poly.type
_entity_poly.pdbx_seq_one_letter_code
_entity_poly.pdbx_strand_id
1 'polypeptide(L)'
;MSHSIIVSNVPEDVSDGSVIRYIREMTGDADVVHMQPFPDQYHYVNDNHGTKTMQVFFATETEAQSANTLFQGLNVEQDLERAQQSFHGASDPSKQVPRSVAEVDSWVESAPNAGSRATGRRISVTMI
;
A
#
# COMPACT_ATOMS: atom_id res chain seq x y z
N MET A 1 -1.44 -21.17 13.50
CA MET A 1 -2.42 -20.06 13.58
C MET A 1 -1.91 -18.99 12.63
N SER A 2 -2.74 -18.36 11.81
CA SER A 2 -2.31 -17.27 10.92
C SER A 2 -2.22 -15.98 11.72
N HIS A 3 -1.08 -15.29 11.66
CA HIS A 3 -0.92 -13.99 12.31
C HIS A 3 -1.26 -12.91 11.28
N SER A 4 -2.37 -12.20 11.46
CA SER A 4 -2.77 -11.19 10.48
C SER A 4 -3.34 -9.93 11.10
N ILE A 5 -3.27 -8.85 10.33
CA ILE A 5 -3.90 -7.58 10.66
C ILE A 5 -4.80 -7.17 9.50
N ILE A 6 -5.93 -6.55 9.80
CA ILE A 6 -6.79 -5.87 8.85
C ILE A 6 -6.46 -4.39 8.94
N VAL A 7 -6.06 -3.78 7.82
CA VAL A 7 -5.81 -2.35 7.70
C VAL A 7 -6.91 -1.75 6.83
N SER A 8 -7.70 -0.85 7.42
CA SER A 8 -8.82 -0.19 6.76
C SER A 8 -8.52 1.30 6.52
N ASN A 9 -9.23 1.88 5.54
CA ASN A 9 -9.08 3.26 5.10
C ASN A 9 -7.71 3.58 4.49
N VAL A 10 -7.05 2.59 3.89
CA VAL A 10 -5.82 2.83 3.11
C VAL A 10 -6.22 3.57 1.83
N PRO A 11 -5.53 4.62 1.39
CA PRO A 11 -5.82 5.25 0.10
C PRO A 11 -5.76 4.24 -1.05
N GLU A 12 -6.69 4.33 -2.01
CA GLU A 12 -6.81 3.35 -3.11
C GLU A 12 -5.59 3.36 -4.05
N ASP A 13 -4.93 4.50 -4.17
CA ASP A 13 -3.74 4.73 -5.00
C ASP A 13 -2.48 4.12 -4.40
N VAL A 14 -2.44 3.89 -3.07
CA VAL A 14 -1.31 3.26 -2.39
C VAL A 14 -1.19 1.81 -2.86
N SER A 15 -0.05 1.47 -3.47
CA SER A 15 0.21 0.13 -3.96
C SER A 15 0.54 -0.84 -2.83
N ASP A 16 0.24 -2.13 -3.01
CA ASP A 16 0.56 -3.16 -2.02
C ASP A 16 2.08 -3.23 -1.77
N GLY A 17 2.89 -2.97 -2.80
CA GLY A 17 4.35 -2.87 -2.69
C GLY A 17 4.81 -1.74 -1.76
N SER A 18 4.12 -0.60 -1.79
CA SER A 18 4.41 0.52 -0.88
C SER A 18 4.05 0.22 0.56
N VAL A 19 2.96 -0.53 0.81
CA VAL A 19 2.59 -1.00 2.15
C VAL A 19 3.62 -1.99 2.69
N ILE A 20 4.02 -2.99 1.88
CA ILE A 20 5.06 -3.96 2.25
C ILE A 20 6.37 -3.25 2.59
N ARG A 21 6.77 -2.30 1.74
CA ARG A 21 7.99 -1.50 1.95
C ARG A 21 7.91 -0.69 3.23
N TYR A 22 6.80 0.00 3.47
CA TYR A 22 6.58 0.77 4.69
C TYR A 22 6.71 -0.08 5.95
N ILE A 23 6.07 -1.25 5.95
CA ILE A 23 6.17 -2.22 7.06
C ILE A 23 7.63 -2.61 7.27
N ARG A 24 8.35 -3.02 6.22
CA ARG A 24 9.75 -3.45 6.32
C ARG A 24 10.68 -2.36 6.82
N GLU A 25 10.57 -1.14 6.27
CA GLU A 25 11.43 -0.01 6.64
C GLU A 25 11.21 0.43 8.09
N MET A 26 9.99 0.36 8.60
CA MET A 26 9.66 0.86 9.94
C MET A 26 9.74 -0.19 11.04
N THR A 27 9.62 -1.47 10.71
CA THR A 27 9.72 -2.58 11.69
C THR A 27 11.08 -3.26 11.69
N GLY A 28 11.93 -3.03 10.68
CA GLY A 28 13.29 -3.56 10.64
C GLY A 28 13.36 -5.05 10.35
N ASP A 29 12.62 -5.51 9.32
CA ASP A 29 12.53 -6.91 8.79
C ASP A 29 11.27 -7.72 9.16
N ALA A 30 10.12 -7.10 9.46
CA ALA A 30 8.88 -7.90 9.53
C ALA A 30 8.59 -8.61 8.20
N ASP A 31 8.48 -9.93 8.23
CA ASP A 31 8.22 -10.73 7.04
C ASP A 31 6.73 -10.79 6.73
N VAL A 32 6.32 -9.98 5.75
CA VAL A 32 4.97 -10.04 5.18
C VAL A 32 4.88 -11.25 4.27
N VAL A 33 4.20 -12.29 4.77
CA VAL A 33 4.01 -13.57 4.06
C VAL A 33 3.03 -13.41 2.90
N HIS A 34 1.94 -12.68 3.12
CA HIS A 34 0.89 -12.50 2.13
C HIS A 34 0.07 -11.24 2.42
N MET A 35 -0.52 -10.65 1.38
CA MET A 35 -1.46 -9.55 1.48
C MET A 35 -2.64 -9.82 0.56
N GLN A 36 -3.86 -9.61 1.04
CA GLN A 36 -5.07 -9.78 0.26
C GLN A 36 -6.08 -8.65 0.51
N PRO A 37 -6.95 -8.34 -0.45
CA PRO A 37 -8.08 -7.45 -0.24
C PRO A 37 -9.10 -8.02 0.77
N PHE A 38 -9.77 -7.16 1.55
CA PHE A 38 -10.80 -7.56 2.52
C PHE A 38 -12.09 -6.72 2.31
N PRO A 39 -13.31 -7.31 2.26
CA PRO A 39 -13.68 -8.69 2.57
C PRO A 39 -13.83 -9.63 1.34
N ASP A 40 -13.65 -9.13 0.11
CA ASP A 40 -13.59 -9.92 -1.13
C ASP A 40 -12.92 -9.10 -2.26
N GLN A 41 -12.62 -9.72 -3.41
CA GLN A 41 -11.98 -9.04 -4.56
C GLN A 41 -12.85 -7.95 -5.22
N TYR A 42 -14.14 -7.84 -4.88
CA TYR A 42 -15.11 -7.02 -5.60
C TYR A 42 -15.62 -5.82 -4.80
N HIS A 43 -15.43 -5.79 -3.47
CA HIS A 43 -15.99 -4.78 -2.56
C HIS A 43 -15.00 -4.28 -1.50
N TYR A 44 -13.70 -4.53 -1.68
CA TYR A 44 -12.67 -4.05 -0.74
C TYR A 44 -12.35 -2.56 -0.90
N VAL A 45 -12.75 -1.96 -2.03
CA VAL A 45 -12.61 -0.53 -2.32
C VAL A 45 -13.92 0.18 -1.99
N ASN A 46 -13.79 1.30 -1.30
CA ASN A 46 -14.87 2.22 -1.00
C ASN A 46 -14.72 3.43 -1.93
N ASP A 47 -15.28 3.34 -3.14
CA ASP A 47 -15.19 4.36 -4.20
C ASP A 47 -15.70 5.74 -3.75
N ASN A 48 -16.73 5.76 -2.89
CA ASN A 48 -17.27 7.00 -2.31
C ASN A 48 -16.22 7.74 -1.48
N HIS A 49 -15.24 7.01 -0.96
CA HIS A 49 -14.20 7.50 -0.08
C HIS A 49 -12.80 7.42 -0.70
N GLY A 50 -12.60 6.75 -1.83
CA GLY A 50 -11.28 6.54 -2.45
C GLY A 50 -10.33 5.75 -1.56
N THR A 51 -10.86 4.80 -0.78
CA THR A 51 -10.07 4.01 0.16
C THR A 51 -10.27 2.52 -0.05
N LYS A 52 -9.34 1.71 0.41
CA LYS A 52 -9.40 0.25 0.39
C LYS A 52 -9.12 -0.35 1.76
N THR A 53 -9.60 -1.57 1.96
CA THR A 53 -9.30 -2.39 3.13
C THR A 53 -8.53 -3.63 2.69
N MET A 54 -7.48 -3.97 3.44
CA MET A 54 -6.58 -5.09 3.15
C MET A 54 -6.26 -5.88 4.41
N GLN A 55 -6.03 -7.17 4.24
CA GLN A 55 -5.52 -8.05 5.27
C GLN A 55 -4.07 -8.41 4.96
N VAL A 56 -3.19 -8.23 5.95
CA VAL A 56 -1.76 -8.50 5.85
C VAL A 56 -1.42 -9.66 6.78
N PHE A 57 -0.74 -10.67 6.26
CA PHE A 57 -0.31 -11.87 6.97
C PHE A 57 1.18 -11.84 7.25
N PHE A 58 1.56 -12.29 8.44
CA PHE A 58 2.93 -12.30 8.93
C PHE A 58 3.37 -13.71 9.31
N ALA A 59 4.69 -13.93 9.35
CA ALA A 59 5.27 -15.21 9.74
C ALA A 59 5.12 -15.46 11.25
N THR A 60 5.19 -14.40 12.06
CA THR A 60 5.11 -14.47 13.53
C THR A 60 4.11 -13.49 14.14
N GLU A 61 3.66 -13.79 15.35
CA GLU A 61 2.77 -12.93 16.12
C GLU A 61 3.43 -11.59 16.47
N THR A 62 4.72 -11.60 16.79
CA THR A 62 5.49 -10.39 17.15
C THR A 62 5.58 -9.40 15.99
N GLU A 63 5.73 -9.90 14.76
CA GLU A 63 5.72 -9.07 13.56
C GLU A 63 4.33 -8.47 13.31
N ALA A 64 3.28 -9.28 13.44
CA ALA A 64 1.90 -8.80 13.33
C ALA A 64 1.59 -7.72 14.38
N GLN A 65 2.06 -7.89 15.62
CA GLN A 65 1.88 -6.92 16.70
C GLN A 65 2.69 -5.63 16.46
N SER A 66 3.91 -5.75 15.92
CA SER A 66 4.74 -4.60 15.55
C SER A 66 4.08 -3.80 14.42
N ALA A 67 3.58 -4.48 13.39
CA ALA A 67 2.83 -3.84 12.31
C ALA A 67 1.52 -3.24 12.81
N ASN A 68 0.77 -3.91 13.69
CA ASN A 68 -0.43 -3.35 14.32
C ASN A 68 -0.10 -2.04 15.07
N THR A 69 1.00 -2.00 15.82
CA THR A 69 1.43 -0.78 16.53
C THR A 69 1.83 0.33 15.54
N LEU A 70 2.51 -0.03 14.45
CA LEU A 70 2.89 0.90 13.38
C LEU A 70 1.66 1.60 12.78
N PHE A 71 0.61 0.84 12.43
CA PHE A 71 -0.61 1.38 11.82
C PHE A 71 -1.52 2.14 12.81
N GLN A 72 -1.26 2.07 14.12
CA GLN A 72 -1.91 2.92 15.12
C GLN A 72 -1.22 4.30 15.26
N GLY A 73 -0.11 4.51 14.56
CA GLY A 73 0.64 5.77 14.58
C GLY A 73 -0.15 6.96 14.02
N LEU A 74 0.09 8.15 14.58
CA LEU A 74 -0.62 9.37 14.20
C LEU A 74 -0.30 9.87 12.79
N ASN A 75 0.86 9.49 12.23
CA ASN A 75 1.37 9.98 10.95
C ASN A 75 1.36 8.91 9.85
N VAL A 76 0.68 7.79 10.07
CA VAL A 76 0.78 6.62 9.19
C VAL A 76 0.38 6.94 7.74
N GLU A 77 -0.56 7.86 7.55
CA GLU A 77 -1.00 8.33 6.24
C GLU A 77 0.12 9.06 5.49
N GLN A 78 0.78 10.02 6.13
CA GLN A 78 1.91 10.75 5.54
C GLN A 78 3.09 9.82 5.24
N ASP A 79 3.31 8.83 6.10
CA ASP A 79 4.40 7.87 5.89
C ASP A 79 4.08 6.89 4.75
N LEU A 80 2.82 6.49 4.58
CA LEU A 80 2.38 5.68 3.43
C LEU A 80 2.46 6.47 2.12
N GLU A 81 2.07 7.74 2.11
CA GLU A 81 2.24 8.63 0.95
C GLU A 81 3.73 8.77 0.59
N ARG A 82 4.61 8.93 1.60
CA ARG A 82 6.06 8.97 1.38
C ARG A 82 6.59 7.66 0.81
N ALA A 83 6.12 6.51 1.31
CA ALA A 83 6.49 5.19 0.80
C ALA A 83 5.97 4.97 -0.63
N GLN A 84 4.78 5.48 -0.97
CA GLN A 84 4.24 5.47 -2.33
C GLN A 84 5.08 6.33 -3.28
N GLN A 85 5.44 7.55 -2.86
CA GLN A 85 6.31 8.43 -3.62
C GLN A 85 7.73 7.87 -3.79
N SER A 86 8.30 7.21 -2.78
CA SER A 86 9.63 6.60 -2.89
C SER A 86 9.62 5.33 -3.74
N PHE A 87 8.48 4.65 -3.85
CA PHE A 87 8.29 3.49 -4.71
C PHE A 87 8.13 3.89 -6.19
N HIS A 88 7.41 4.97 -6.48
CA HIS A 88 7.19 5.45 -7.85
C HIS A 88 8.19 6.52 -8.33
N GLY A 89 8.82 7.23 -7.39
CA GLY A 89 9.71 8.39 -7.61
C GLY A 89 11.17 8.07 -7.99
N ALA A 90 11.47 6.84 -8.39
CA ALA A 90 12.68 6.51 -9.14
C ALA A 90 12.40 6.21 -10.62
N SER A 91 11.20 6.53 -11.11
CA SER A 91 10.88 6.47 -12.53
C SER A 91 11.36 7.75 -13.22
N ASP A 92 12.68 7.94 -13.26
CA ASP A 92 13.29 8.78 -14.29
C ASP A 92 13.14 8.01 -15.61
N PRO A 93 12.29 8.45 -16.57
CA PRO A 93 12.13 7.75 -17.84
C PRO A 93 13.43 7.67 -18.65
N SER A 94 14.48 8.41 -18.26
CA SER A 94 15.82 8.32 -18.86
C SER A 94 16.69 7.17 -18.35
N LYS A 95 16.28 6.44 -17.30
CA LYS A 95 17.01 5.30 -16.72
C LYS A 95 16.32 3.95 -16.88
N GLN A 96 15.40 3.83 -17.85
CA GLN A 96 14.86 2.53 -18.21
C GLN A 96 15.94 1.67 -18.87
N VAL A 97 16.24 0.55 -18.21
CA VAL A 97 17.01 -0.56 -18.78
C VAL A 97 16.30 -1.01 -20.06
N PRO A 98 16.98 -1.11 -21.22
CA PRO A 98 16.32 -1.45 -22.47
C PRO A 98 15.87 -2.91 -22.42
N ARG A 99 14.56 -3.13 -22.23
CA ARG A 99 13.93 -4.38 -22.65
C ARG A 99 13.64 -4.24 -24.14
N SER A 100 14.46 -4.90 -24.94
CA SER A 100 14.29 -5.05 -26.37
C SER A 100 12.91 -5.63 -26.72
N VAL A 101 12.16 -4.83 -27.49
CA VAL A 101 11.21 -5.17 -28.57
C VAL A 101 10.18 -6.29 -28.35
N ALA A 102 8.93 -5.87 -28.15
CA ALA A 102 7.88 -6.10 -29.15
C ALA A 102 6.83 -4.97 -29.05
N GLU A 103 6.83 -4.18 -30.11
CA GLU A 103 5.94 -3.07 -30.44
C GLU A 103 4.51 -3.57 -30.65
N VAL A 104 3.56 -3.07 -29.84
CA VAL A 104 2.16 -2.92 -30.27
C VAL A 104 1.64 -1.60 -29.70
N ASP A 105 1.41 -0.67 -30.63
CA ASP A 105 0.65 0.56 -30.49
C ASP A 105 -0.60 0.42 -29.60
N SER A 106 -0.72 1.30 -28.60
CA SER A 106 -2.02 1.81 -28.17
C SER A 106 -1.85 3.21 -27.61
N TRP A 107 -2.60 4.12 -28.19
CA TRP A 107 -2.61 5.55 -27.97
C TRP A 107 -3.01 5.96 -26.54
N VAL A 108 -2.28 6.97 -26.06
CA VAL A 108 -2.50 7.94 -24.97
C VAL A 108 -3.88 7.95 -24.30
N GLU A 109 -3.89 7.82 -22.97
CA GLU A 109 -4.66 8.75 -22.14
C GLU A 109 -3.80 9.21 -20.95
N SER A 110 -3.34 10.46 -21.04
CA SER A 110 -2.70 11.18 -19.95
C SER A 110 -3.69 11.29 -18.80
N ALA A 111 -3.58 10.42 -17.79
CA ALA A 111 -4.34 10.60 -16.56
C ALA A 111 -3.94 11.94 -15.93
N PRO A 112 -4.90 12.83 -15.62
CA PRO A 112 -4.60 14.11 -15.02
C PRO A 112 -4.02 13.88 -13.62
N ASN A 113 -3.11 14.76 -13.19
CA ASN A 113 -2.73 14.95 -11.79
C ASN A 113 -4.01 15.01 -10.94
N ALA A 114 -4.43 13.89 -10.37
CA ALA A 114 -5.53 13.81 -9.43
C ALA A 114 -4.95 14.22 -8.07
N GLY A 115 -5.28 15.45 -7.68
CA GLY A 115 -4.67 16.16 -6.58
C GLY A 115 -4.61 15.34 -5.29
N SER A 116 -3.54 15.60 -4.55
CA SER A 116 -3.39 15.37 -3.11
C SER A 116 -4.69 15.72 -2.38
N ARG A 117 -5.58 14.74 -2.24
CA ARG A 117 -6.78 14.86 -1.42
C ARG A 117 -6.29 14.73 0.01
N ALA A 118 -6.23 15.86 0.71
CA ALA A 118 -5.99 15.87 2.14
C ALA A 118 -7.12 15.10 2.83
N THR A 119 -6.90 13.83 3.11
CA THR A 119 -7.81 13.03 3.92
C THR A 119 -7.39 13.18 5.37
N GLY A 120 -8.14 13.94 6.17
CA GLY A 120 -7.98 13.90 7.64
C GLY A 120 -8.52 12.59 8.23
N ARG A 121 -8.27 11.45 7.59
CA ARG A 121 -8.95 10.17 7.87
C ARG A 121 -7.98 9.21 8.54
N ARG A 122 -8.33 8.78 9.74
CA ARG A 122 -7.51 7.83 10.50
C ARG A 122 -7.58 6.45 9.85
N ILE A 123 -6.43 5.96 9.42
CA ILE A 123 -6.21 4.54 9.15
C ILE A 123 -6.48 3.78 10.45
N SER A 124 -7.23 2.69 10.34
CA SER A 124 -7.60 1.84 11.46
C SER A 124 -7.07 0.43 11.23
N VAL A 125 -6.60 -0.21 12.28
CA VAL A 125 -6.03 -1.55 12.22
C VAL A 125 -6.64 -2.45 13.27
N THR A 126 -6.86 -3.72 12.93
CA THR A 126 -7.37 -4.75 13.84
C THR A 126 -6.57 -6.03 13.67
N MET A 127 -6.07 -6.59 14.77
CA MET A 127 -5.35 -7.87 14.76
C MET A 127 -6.32 -9.04 14.90
N ILE A 128 -6.09 -10.11 14.14
CA ILE A 128 -6.91 -11.32 14.07
C ILE A 128 -6.05 -12.59 14.04
#